data_AF-A0A9D5ZMS6-F1
#
_entry.id   AF-A0A9D5ZMS6-F1
#
_cell.length_a   1.000
_cell.length_b   1.000
_cell.length_c   1.000
_cell.angle_alpha   90.00
_cell.angle_beta   90.00
_cell.angle_gamma   90.00
#
_symmetry.space_group_name_H-M   'P 1'
#
loop_
_entity.id
_entity.type
_entity.pdbx_description
1 polymer ?
#
loop_
_entity_poly.entity_id
_entity_poly.type
_entity_poly.pdbx_seq_one_letter_code
_entity_poly.pdbx_strand_id
1 'polypeptide(L)'
;MLFNKKLPLIIDIDAGIEVWNAPIWYAKVVIAKDSSSANIVHVTADLYVGSDKVAYNFRGLKSDWRRYTYDLKGSRMADGQLLVDEGKWTGHSRSEHPDYVRVRPSQPIIRASFNEKIDPKMVDLILQGEKDVTP
;
A
#
# COMPACT_ATOMS: atom_id res chain seq x y z
N MET A 1 -5.47 -11.54 6.12
CA MET A 1 -4.65 -10.40 5.62
C MET A 1 -5.50 -9.41 4.84
N LEU A 2 -5.21 -8.12 4.90
CA LEU A 2 -5.93 -7.04 4.17
C LEU A 2 -5.97 -7.25 2.65
N PHE A 3 -4.90 -7.83 2.07
CA PHE A 3 -4.86 -8.19 0.65
C PHE A 3 -5.93 -9.23 0.25
N ASN A 4 -6.28 -10.17 1.14
CA ASN A 4 -7.32 -11.17 0.87
C ASN A 4 -8.73 -10.54 0.82
N LYS A 5 -8.89 -9.34 1.41
CA LYS A 5 -10.14 -8.57 1.34
C LYS A 5 -10.25 -7.73 0.07
N LYS A 6 -9.25 -7.77 -0.83
CA LYS A 6 -9.16 -6.96 -2.06
C LYS A 6 -9.38 -5.46 -1.81
N LEU A 7 -8.99 -4.98 -0.63
CA LEU A 7 -9.14 -3.58 -0.28
C LEU A 7 -7.93 -2.79 -0.81
N PRO A 8 -8.16 -1.65 -1.47
CA PRO A 8 -7.07 -0.77 -1.87
C PRO A 8 -6.42 -0.16 -0.62
N LEU A 9 -5.10 -0.19 -0.60
CA LEU A 9 -4.27 0.36 0.47
C LEU A 9 -3.48 1.55 -0.06
N ILE A 10 -3.30 2.55 0.79
CA ILE A 10 -2.42 3.70 0.56
C ILE A 10 -1.33 3.64 1.62
N ILE A 11 -0.09 3.84 1.20
CA ILE A 11 1.10 3.79 2.03
C ILE A 11 1.88 5.08 1.89
N ASP A 12 2.51 5.52 2.97
CA ASP A 12 3.62 6.45 2.89
C ASP A 12 4.89 5.68 2.56
N ILE A 13 5.46 5.89 1.38
CA ILE A 13 6.57 5.05 0.89
C ILE A 13 7.95 5.51 1.36
N ASP A 14 8.02 6.66 2.01
CA ASP A 14 9.24 7.30 2.47
C ASP A 14 9.15 7.53 3.99
N ALA A 15 10.29 7.42 4.68
CA ALA A 15 10.43 7.72 6.11
C ALA A 15 10.99 9.14 6.34
N GLY A 16 11.20 9.90 5.27
CA GLY A 16 11.70 11.25 5.27
C GLY A 16 10.69 12.29 5.75
N ILE A 17 11.08 13.56 5.65
CA ILE A 17 10.24 14.69 6.09
C ILE A 17 9.02 14.93 5.17
N GLU A 18 9.07 14.40 3.96
CA GLU A 18 8.04 14.57 2.94
C GLU A 18 7.05 13.40 3.01
N VAL A 19 5.78 13.70 2.84
CA VAL A 19 4.71 12.69 2.86
C VAL A 19 4.42 12.25 1.43
N TRP A 20 4.68 10.97 1.12
CA TRP A 20 4.51 10.40 -0.21
C TRP A 20 3.45 9.30 -0.24
N ASN A 21 2.21 9.68 -0.55
CA ASN A 21 1.09 8.73 -0.65
C ASN A 21 1.13 7.94 -1.96
N ALA A 22 1.40 6.64 -1.89
CA ALA A 22 1.32 5.75 -3.05
C ALA A 22 0.23 4.68 -2.87
N PRO A 23 -0.52 4.34 -3.93
CA PRO A 23 -1.45 3.20 -3.88
C PRO A 23 -0.67 1.88 -3.98
N ILE A 24 -0.87 0.97 -3.03
CA ILE A 24 -0.38 -0.42 -3.15
C ILE A 24 -1.36 -1.20 -4.01
N TRP A 25 -0.86 -1.79 -5.10
CA TRP A 25 -1.68 -2.61 -6.00
C TRP A 25 -1.35 -4.11 -5.92
N TYR A 26 -0.17 -4.47 -5.40
CA TYR A 26 0.22 -5.87 -5.17
C TYR A 26 1.20 -6.00 -4.01
N ALA A 27 1.17 -7.14 -3.33
CA ALA A 27 2.11 -7.48 -2.27
C ALA A 27 2.48 -8.94 -2.32
N LYS A 28 3.78 -9.21 -2.18
CA LYS A 28 4.33 -10.55 -2.01
C LYS A 28 4.98 -10.63 -0.63
N VAL A 29 4.45 -11.50 0.22
CA VAL A 29 4.95 -11.66 1.60
C VAL A 29 5.49 -13.07 1.76
N VAL A 30 6.74 -13.16 2.21
CA VAL A 30 7.39 -14.41 2.58
C VAL A 30 7.61 -14.39 4.09
N ILE A 31 7.21 -15.46 4.76
CA ILE A 31 7.36 -15.64 6.20
C ILE A 31 8.18 -16.91 6.42
N ALA A 32 9.33 -16.79 7.06
CA ALA A 32 10.21 -17.90 7.40
C ALA A 32 10.30 -18.03 8.92
N LYS A 33 10.31 -19.27 9.44
CA LYS A 33 10.59 -19.50 10.87
C LYS A 33 12.06 -19.25 11.15
N ASP A 34 12.35 -18.68 12.31
CA ASP A 34 13.72 -18.62 12.81
C ASP A 34 14.21 -20.05 13.15
N SER A 35 15.47 -20.34 12.85
CA SER A 35 16.06 -21.68 13.05
C SER A 35 16.42 -21.97 14.51
N SER A 36 16.59 -20.92 15.32
CA SER A 36 16.99 -20.98 16.72
C SER A 36 15.81 -20.81 17.70
N SER A 37 14.69 -20.23 17.24
CA SER A 37 13.51 -19.97 18.07
C SER A 37 12.21 -20.21 17.32
N ALA A 38 11.39 -21.12 17.83
CA ALA A 38 10.05 -21.36 17.30
C ALA A 38 9.12 -20.13 17.47
N ASN A 39 9.46 -19.19 18.33
CA ASN A 39 8.65 -18.03 18.69
C ASN A 39 8.96 -16.78 17.83
N ILE A 40 9.86 -16.91 16.86
CA ILE A 40 10.26 -15.84 15.96
C ILE A 40 9.99 -16.27 14.51
N VAL A 41 9.50 -15.32 13.71
CA VAL A 41 9.42 -15.45 12.26
C VAL A 41 10.02 -14.22 11.58
N HIS A 42 10.79 -14.45 10.53
CA HIS A 42 11.34 -13.41 9.67
C HIS A 42 10.38 -13.15 8.53
N VAL A 43 10.03 -11.88 8.32
CA VAL A 43 9.13 -11.46 7.26
C VAL A 43 9.88 -10.63 6.23
N THR A 44 9.69 -10.97 4.95
CA THR A 44 10.05 -10.14 3.82
C THR A 44 8.78 -9.77 3.07
N ALA A 45 8.47 -8.48 3.01
CA ALA A 45 7.30 -7.95 2.32
C ALA A 45 7.75 -7.08 1.14
N ASP A 46 7.50 -7.55 -0.07
CA ASP A 46 7.67 -6.79 -1.31
C ASP A 46 6.33 -6.14 -1.65
N LEU A 47 6.27 -4.81 -1.55
CA LEU A 47 5.08 -4.02 -1.87
C LEU A 47 5.27 -3.32 -3.22
N TYR A 48 4.28 -3.47 -4.09
CA TYR A 48 4.28 -2.86 -5.41
C TYR A 48 3.28 -1.71 -5.42
N VAL A 49 3.77 -0.54 -5.82
CA VAL A 49 3.06 0.73 -5.68
C VAL A 49 2.97 1.47 -7.01
N GLY A 50 1.99 2.37 -7.10
CA GLY A 50 1.92 3.33 -8.20
C GLY A 50 2.99 4.41 -8.07
N SER A 51 3.69 4.68 -9.17
CA SER A 51 4.68 5.76 -9.28
C SER A 51 4.12 6.95 -10.05
N ASP A 52 4.45 8.15 -9.58
CA ASP A 52 4.19 9.44 -10.21
C ASP A 52 5.25 9.85 -11.23
N LYS A 53 6.36 9.09 -11.35
CA LYS A 53 7.48 9.36 -12.27
C LYS A 53 7.14 8.98 -13.72
N VAL A 54 6.10 9.60 -14.26
CA VAL A 54 5.55 9.35 -15.60
C VAL A 54 5.49 10.64 -16.42
N ALA A 55 5.48 10.52 -17.76
CA ALA A 55 5.25 11.65 -18.64
C ALA A 55 3.81 12.15 -18.53
N TYR A 56 3.56 13.42 -18.86
CA TYR A 56 2.24 14.06 -18.75
C TYR A 56 1.14 13.38 -19.57
N ASN A 57 1.52 12.67 -20.65
CA ASN A 57 0.61 11.95 -21.55
C ASN A 57 0.55 10.44 -21.26
N PHE A 58 1.22 9.96 -20.21
CA PHE A 58 1.21 8.55 -19.85
C PHE A 58 -0.19 8.10 -19.41
N ARG A 59 -0.69 7.02 -20.01
CA ARG A 59 -1.97 6.39 -19.64
C ARG A 59 -1.67 5.04 -18.98
N GLY A 60 -2.19 4.83 -17.77
CA GLY A 60 -2.04 3.59 -17.01
C GLY A 60 -1.29 3.80 -15.69
N LEU A 61 -0.69 2.72 -15.19
CA LEU A 61 0.07 2.72 -13.94
C LEU A 61 1.52 2.35 -14.22
N LYS A 62 2.46 3.23 -13.84
CA LYS A 62 3.87 2.85 -13.75
C LYS A 62 4.10 2.27 -12.35
N SER A 63 4.61 1.06 -12.28
CA SER A 63 4.92 0.44 -10.99
C SER A 63 6.30 0.86 -10.48
N ASP A 64 6.38 1.08 -9.18
CA ASP A 64 7.60 1.01 -8.39
C ASP A 64 7.41 -0.09 -7.32
N TRP A 65 8.46 -0.44 -6.59
CA TRP A 65 8.36 -1.42 -5.50
C TRP A 65 9.29 -1.08 -4.33
N ARG A 66 8.91 -1.54 -3.14
CA ARG A 66 9.68 -1.41 -1.91
C ARG A 66 9.72 -2.75 -1.19
N ARG A 67 10.86 -3.09 -0.60
CA ARG A 67 11.03 -4.28 0.24
C ARG A 67 11.20 -3.87 1.68
N TYR A 68 10.39 -4.49 2.53
CA TYR A 68 10.47 -4.32 3.97
C TYR A 68 10.81 -5.64 4.66
N THR A 69 11.75 -5.58 5.60
CA THR A 69 12.18 -6.73 6.40
C THR A 69 11.97 -6.46 7.88
N TYR A 70 11.36 -7.42 8.57
CA TYR A 70 11.09 -7.32 9.99
C TYR A 70 10.94 -8.70 10.62
N ASP A 71 11.22 -8.77 11.91
CA ASP A 71 10.97 -9.95 12.72
C ASP A 71 9.65 -9.75 13.46
N LEU A 72 8.84 -10.81 13.51
CA LEU A 72 7.68 -10.90 14.39
C LEU A 72 7.97 -11.92 15.47
N LYS A 73 7.64 -11.57 16.70
CA LYS A 73 7.81 -12.42 17.87
C LYS A 73 6.50 -12.53 18.63
N GLY A 74 6.36 -13.65 19.34
CA GLY A 74 5.29 -13.83 20.29
C GLY A 74 5.21 -15.26 20.79
N SER A 75 4.00 -15.71 21.10
CA SER A 75 3.76 -17.03 21.71
C SER A 75 3.07 -17.98 20.74
N ARG A 76 3.43 -19.26 20.80
CA ARG A 76 2.75 -20.29 20.01
C ARG A 76 1.45 -20.71 20.68
N MET A 77 0.37 -20.67 19.93
CA MET A 77 -0.92 -21.20 20.34
C MET A 77 -0.93 -22.73 20.21
N ALA A 78 -1.93 -23.40 20.79
CA ALA A 78 -2.05 -24.86 20.78
C ALA A 78 -2.14 -25.46 19.37
N ASP A 79 -2.61 -24.70 18.39
CA ASP A 79 -2.69 -25.07 16.97
C ASP A 79 -1.39 -24.76 16.18
N GLY A 80 -0.34 -24.29 16.86
CA GLY A 80 0.95 -23.94 16.27
C GLY A 80 1.00 -22.56 15.61
N GLN A 81 -0.11 -21.81 15.57
CA GLN A 81 -0.10 -20.43 15.09
C GLN A 81 0.74 -19.55 16.03
N LEU A 82 1.38 -18.51 15.47
CA LEU A 82 2.09 -17.52 16.27
C LEU A 82 1.12 -16.41 16.62
N LEU A 83 0.81 -16.26 17.90
CA LEU A 83 0.18 -15.06 18.43
C LEU A 83 1.27 -13.99 18.56
N VAL A 84 1.28 -13.05 17.62
CA VAL A 84 2.28 -11.97 17.55
C VAL A 84 1.96 -10.89 18.56
N ASP A 85 2.94 -10.50 19.37
CA ASP A 85 2.86 -9.43 20.36
C ASP A 85 3.96 -8.37 20.18
N GLU A 86 5.04 -8.70 19.46
CA GLU A 86 6.18 -7.83 19.22
C GLU A 86 6.58 -7.88 17.73
N GLY A 87 6.96 -6.72 17.20
CA GLY A 87 7.50 -6.59 15.85
C GLY A 87 8.70 -5.66 15.84
N LYS A 88 9.72 -5.99 15.04
CA LYS A 88 10.94 -5.20 14.95
C LYS A 88 11.45 -5.12 13.52
N TRP A 89 11.65 -3.91 13.02
CA TRP A 89 12.31 -3.69 11.72
C TRP A 89 13.75 -4.23 11.73
N THR A 90 14.14 -4.84 10.62
CA THR A 90 15.48 -5.40 10.42
C THR A 90 16.13 -4.85 9.15
N GLY A 91 17.46 -4.97 9.06
CA GLY A 91 18.22 -4.50 7.91
C GLY A 91 17.99 -3.02 7.61
N HIS A 92 17.83 -2.70 6.32
CA HIS A 92 17.59 -1.34 5.84
C HIS A 92 16.24 -0.78 6.28
N SER A 93 15.25 -1.63 6.54
CA SER A 93 13.93 -1.20 6.99
C SER A 93 13.91 -0.60 8.39
N ARG A 94 15.04 -0.60 9.11
CA ARG A 94 15.18 0.15 10.37
C ARG A 94 15.19 1.65 10.17
N SER A 95 15.64 2.11 9.01
CA SER A 95 15.67 3.53 8.63
C SER A 95 14.67 3.85 7.51
N GLU A 96 14.36 2.86 6.67
CA GLU A 96 13.48 3.02 5.50
C GLU A 96 12.26 2.11 5.65
N HIS A 97 11.27 2.58 6.41
CA HIS A 97 10.00 1.91 6.61
C HIS A 97 8.85 2.88 6.36
N PRO A 98 7.65 2.40 6.02
CA PRO A 98 6.52 3.30 5.89
C PRO A 98 6.14 3.89 7.24
N ASP A 99 5.74 5.16 7.24
CA ASP A 99 5.18 5.81 8.43
C ASP A 99 3.76 5.33 8.72
N TYR A 100 2.95 5.15 7.66
CA TYR A 100 1.61 4.61 7.80
C TYR A 100 1.16 3.80 6.59
N VAL A 101 0.19 2.93 6.86
CA VAL A 101 -0.62 2.26 5.84
C VAL A 101 -2.08 2.43 6.22
N ARG A 102 -2.90 2.88 5.27
CA ARG A 102 -4.34 3.07 5.47
C ARG A 102 -5.15 2.36 4.40
N VAL A 103 -6.31 1.88 4.81
CA VAL A 103 -7.34 1.43 3.86
C VAL A 103 -8.02 2.66 3.26
N ARG A 104 -8.42 2.58 1.98
CA ARG A 104 -9.33 3.56 1.42
C ARG A 104 -10.66 3.52 2.20
N PRO A 105 -11.26 4.68 2.55
CA PRO A 105 -12.59 4.72 3.12
C PRO A 105 -13.60 3.98 2.22
N SER A 106 -14.52 3.23 2.84
CA SER A 106 -15.58 2.49 2.14
C SER A 106 -16.72 3.39 1.67
N GLN A 107 -16.87 4.58 2.27
CA GLN A 107 -17.90 5.54 1.90
C GLN A 107 -17.58 6.20 0.56
N PRO A 108 -18.60 6.49 -0.27
CA PRO A 108 -18.42 7.26 -1.49
C PRO A 108 -17.76 8.60 -1.19
N ILE A 109 -16.61 8.85 -1.81
CA ILE A 109 -15.95 10.16 -1.73
C ILE A 109 -16.68 11.07 -2.72
N ILE A 110 -17.44 12.04 -2.20
CA ILE A 110 -18.04 13.09 -3.02
C ILE A 110 -16.90 13.97 -3.52
N ARG A 111 -16.71 14.03 -4.84
CA ARG A 111 -15.67 14.87 -5.45
C ARG A 111 -16.00 16.33 -5.19
N ALA A 112 -15.08 17.04 -4.57
CA ALA A 112 -15.15 18.48 -4.34
C ALA A 112 -13.78 19.10 -4.63
N SER A 113 -13.77 20.40 -4.90
CA SER A 113 -12.56 21.18 -5.13
C SER A 113 -12.68 22.49 -4.36
N PHE A 114 -11.61 22.88 -3.66
CA PHE A 114 -11.49 24.23 -3.11
C PHE A 114 -11.15 25.27 -4.19
N ASN A 115 -10.66 24.83 -5.36
CA ASN A 115 -10.46 25.69 -6.51
C ASN A 115 -11.78 25.84 -7.27
N GLU A 116 -12.38 27.02 -7.18
CA GLU A 116 -13.66 27.38 -7.81
C GLU A 116 -13.65 27.23 -9.35
N LYS A 117 -12.47 27.22 -9.97
CA LYS A 117 -12.32 27.02 -11.43
C LYS A 117 -12.39 25.55 -11.85
N ILE A 118 -12.38 24.61 -10.91
CA ILE A 118 -12.51 23.18 -11.18
C ILE A 118 -13.96 22.78 -10.88
N ASP A 119 -14.76 22.60 -11.93
CA ASP A 119 -16.10 22.03 -11.82
C ASP A 119 -16.02 20.50 -11.73
N PRO A 120 -16.38 19.88 -10.58
CA PRO A 120 -16.37 18.43 -10.42
C PRO A 120 -17.24 17.71 -11.46
N LYS A 121 -18.35 18.33 -11.92
CA LYS A 121 -19.23 17.72 -12.93
C LYS A 121 -18.53 17.62 -14.28
N MET A 122 -17.82 18.68 -14.68
CA MET A 122 -17.00 18.65 -15.89
C MET A 122 -15.92 17.57 -15.81
N VAL A 123 -15.26 17.42 -14.66
CA VAL A 123 -14.27 16.35 -14.45
C VAL A 123 -14.91 14.97 -14.59
N ASP A 124 -16.09 14.76 -14.02
CA ASP A 124 -16.79 13.48 -14.12
C ASP A 124 -17.22 13.18 -15.57
N LEU A 125 -17.67 14.19 -16.34
CA LEU A 125 -17.96 14.06 -17.77
C LEU A 125 -16.71 13.63 -18.57
N ILE A 126 -15.56 14.27 -18.33
CA ILE A 126 -14.29 13.92 -18.98
C ILE A 126 -13.91 12.47 -18.66
N LEU A 127 -14.07 12.04 -17.41
CA LEU A 127 -13.68 10.70 -16.95
C LEU A 127 -14.63 9.58 -17.39
N GLN A 128 -15.88 9.90 -17.72
CA GLN A 128 -16.81 8.93 -18.33
C GLN A 128 -16.39 8.59 -19.77
N GLY A 129 -15.60 9.46 -20.41
CA GLY A 129 -15.23 9.37 -21.83
C GLY A 129 -16.44 9.57 -22.75
N GLU A 130 -16.21 9.76 -24.05
CA GLU A 130 -17.25 9.59 -25.08
C GLU A 130 -17.76 8.14 -25.04
N LYS A 131 -18.67 7.85 -24.12
CA LYS A 131 -19.63 6.78 -24.33
C LYS A 131 -20.76 7.41 -25.12
N ASP A 132 -20.86 7.00 -26.38
CA ASP A 132 -21.94 7.30 -27.33
C ASP A 132 -21.81 8.60 -28.14
N VAL A 133 -20.90 8.59 -29.14
CA VAL A 133 -21.19 9.22 -30.44
C VAL A 133 -20.83 8.23 -31.55
N THR A 134 -21.72 7.27 -31.79
CA THR A 134 -21.78 6.60 -33.11
C THR A 134 -22.81 7.39 -33.93
N PRO A 135 -22.49 7.81 -35.17
CA PRO A 135 -23.44 8.53 -36.02
C PRO A 135 -24.68 7.69 -36.38
#